data_AF-A0A5B0MB75-F1
#
_entry.id   AF-A0A5B0MB75-F1
#
_cell.length_a   1.000
_cell.length_b   1.000
_cell.length_c   1.000
_cell.angle_alpha   90.00
_cell.angle_beta   90.00
_cell.angle_gamma   90.00
#
_symmetry.space_group_name_H-M   'P 1'
#
loop_
_entity.id
_entity.type
_entity.pdbx_description
1 polymer ?
#
loop_
_entity_poly.entity_id
_entity_poly.type
_entity_poly.pdbx_seq_one_letter_code
_entity_poly.pdbx_strand_id
1 'polypeptide(L)'
;MSAYSLQQIFAVTPAACSRYLNCGMTHLLAVLKNHPKAKICWPSKEQSIRPYSEAIQRKVPLLTHCFGFVDGLNLPILVSDDDDIQNAYYNGWTCAHYCSCIVAFAPDGTIMYAILNAPGLWHGAAIAEPLYHVLLDNTPPGYRILSDTAFPQKSERIEHRILAPAKKGDRLPSTPRSFSRLKLLNEQVVSA
;
A
#
# COMPACT_ATOMS: atom_id res chain seq x y z
N MET A 1 -28.73 6.42 12.33
CA MET A 1 -28.45 5.68 13.57
C MET A 1 -27.66 6.60 14.48
N SER A 2 -28.12 6.83 15.71
CA SER A 2 -27.32 7.56 16.70
C SER A 2 -26.07 6.72 17.02
N ALA A 3 -24.89 7.25 16.71
CA ALA A 3 -23.64 6.60 17.06
C ALA A 3 -23.41 6.79 18.56
N TYR A 4 -23.73 5.76 19.35
CA TYR A 4 -23.40 5.74 20.78
C TYR A 4 -21.93 5.35 20.96
N SER A 5 -21.22 6.05 21.84
CA SER A 5 -19.84 5.71 22.18
C SER A 5 -19.79 4.48 23.09
N LEU A 6 -18.66 3.75 23.09
CA LEU A 6 -18.48 2.58 23.97
C LEU A 6 -18.70 2.94 25.44
N GLN A 7 -18.32 4.15 25.84
CA GLN A 7 -18.53 4.68 27.19
C GLN A 7 -20.02 4.76 27.54
N GLN A 8 -20.86 5.22 26.59
CA GLN A 8 -22.30 5.32 26.77
C GLN A 8 -22.97 3.95 26.83
N ILE A 9 -22.52 3.01 25.99
CA ILE A 9 -23.10 1.65 25.93
C ILE A 9 -22.84 0.89 27.23
N PHE A 10 -21.62 0.97 27.76
CA PHE A 10 -21.20 0.18 28.92
C PHE A 10 -21.22 0.95 30.24
N ALA A 11 -21.67 2.21 30.24
CA ALA A 11 -21.68 3.10 31.40
C ALA A 11 -20.31 3.17 32.12
N VAL A 12 -19.22 3.26 31.34
CA VAL A 12 -17.84 3.32 31.85
C VAL A 12 -17.20 4.67 31.57
N THR A 13 -16.23 5.06 32.40
CA THR A 13 -15.44 6.27 32.16
C THR A 13 -14.53 6.10 30.92
N PRO A 14 -14.15 7.19 30.24
CA PRO A 14 -13.21 7.13 29.12
C PRO A 14 -11.87 6.46 29.48
N ALA A 15 -11.36 6.71 30.69
CA ALA A 15 -10.13 6.09 31.18
C ALA A 15 -10.27 4.57 31.35
N ALA A 16 -11.38 4.10 31.93
CA ALA A 16 -11.65 2.67 32.06
C ALA A 16 -11.79 2.01 30.67
N CYS A 17 -12.56 2.62 29.76
CA CYS A 17 -12.72 2.15 28.39
C CYS A 17 -11.37 2.03 27.66
N SER A 18 -10.52 3.07 27.72
CA SER A 18 -9.19 3.07 27.10
C SER A 18 -8.29 1.95 27.64
N ARG A 19 -8.28 1.72 28.97
CA ARG A 19 -7.50 0.62 29.57
C ARG A 19 -7.95 -0.75 29.06
N TYR A 20 -9.26 -0.98 28.96
CA TYR A 20 -9.79 -2.23 28.43
C TYR A 20 -9.47 -2.41 26.94
N LEU A 21 -9.59 -1.34 26.14
CA LEU A 21 -9.19 -1.37 24.73
C LEU A 21 -7.70 -1.70 24.57
N ASN A 22 -6.82 -1.05 25.33
CA ASN A 22 -5.37 -1.33 25.30
C ASN A 22 -5.05 -2.78 25.69
N CYS A 23 -5.70 -3.27 26.74
CA CYS A 23 -5.59 -4.67 27.16
C CYS A 23 -6.07 -5.62 26.05
N GLY A 24 -7.25 -5.36 25.48
CA GLY A 24 -7.83 -6.16 24.40
C GLY A 24 -6.95 -6.18 23.15
N MET A 25 -6.42 -5.03 22.72
CA MET A 25 -5.50 -4.94 21.58
C MET A 25 -4.23 -5.76 21.80
N THR A 26 -3.69 -5.78 23.03
CA THR A 26 -2.51 -6.59 23.37
C THR A 26 -2.79 -8.09 23.23
N HIS A 27 -3.92 -8.55 23.78
CA HIS A 27 -4.33 -9.95 23.66
C HIS A 27 -4.66 -10.35 22.22
N LEU A 28 -5.37 -9.47 21.50
CA LEU A 28 -5.71 -9.68 20.10
C LEU A 28 -4.43 -9.81 19.26
N LEU A 29 -3.45 -8.93 19.46
CA LEU A 29 -2.16 -9.02 18.78
C LEU A 29 -1.44 -10.33 19.10
N ALA A 30 -1.44 -10.78 20.36
CA ALA A 30 -0.82 -12.04 20.75
C ALA A 30 -1.45 -13.25 20.04
N VAL A 31 -2.79 -13.27 19.90
CA VAL A 31 -3.52 -14.31 19.16
C VAL A 31 -3.23 -14.23 17.67
N LEU A 32 -3.33 -13.04 17.07
CA LEU A 32 -3.15 -12.86 15.63
C LEU A 32 -1.72 -13.16 15.17
N LYS A 33 -0.70 -12.89 16.00
CA LYS A 33 0.70 -13.22 15.68
C LYS A 33 0.91 -14.68 15.30
N ASN A 34 0.16 -15.59 15.93
CA ASN A 34 0.27 -17.03 15.67
C ASN A 34 -0.81 -17.57 14.73
N HIS A 35 -1.78 -16.75 14.34
CA HIS A 35 -2.90 -17.19 13.52
C HIS A 35 -2.49 -17.27 12.03
N PRO A 36 -2.58 -18.43 11.37
CA PRO A 36 -2.12 -18.59 9.98
C PRO A 36 -2.75 -17.61 8.98
N LYS A 37 -4.05 -17.31 9.13
CA LYS A 37 -4.77 -16.36 8.24
C LYS A 37 -4.47 -14.89 8.52
N ALA A 38 -3.80 -14.57 9.63
CA ALA A 38 -3.44 -13.19 9.97
C ALA A 38 -2.01 -12.85 9.53
N LYS A 39 -1.27 -13.83 9.00
CA LYS A 39 0.08 -13.62 8.50
C LYS A 39 0.03 -12.82 7.21
N ILE A 40 0.80 -11.74 7.18
CA ILE A 40 1.09 -10.99 5.97
C ILE A 40 2.15 -11.80 5.21
N CYS A 41 1.77 -12.37 4.08
CA CYS A 41 2.65 -13.21 3.27
C CYS A 41 2.63 -12.75 1.81
N TRP A 42 3.82 -12.59 1.25
CA TRP A 42 3.97 -12.30 -0.16
C TRP A 42 3.72 -13.56 -1.01
N PRO A 43 2.99 -13.47 -2.14
CA PRO A 43 2.70 -14.62 -3.00
C PRO A 43 3.91 -14.99 -3.87
N SER A 44 4.95 -15.56 -3.26
CA SER A 44 6.21 -15.88 -3.96
C SER A 44 6.17 -17.09 -4.90
N LYS A 45 5.08 -17.85 -4.91
CA LYS A 45 4.93 -19.06 -5.74
C LYS A 45 3.91 -18.82 -6.85
N GLU A 46 4.14 -19.47 -8.00
CA GLU A 46 3.22 -19.43 -9.15
C GLU A 46 1.78 -19.80 -8.74
N GLN A 47 1.64 -20.85 -7.92
CA GLN A 47 0.34 -21.34 -7.44
C GLN A 47 -0.40 -20.31 -6.58
N SER A 48 0.32 -19.45 -5.84
CA SER A 48 -0.30 -18.42 -4.99
C SER A 48 -0.62 -17.13 -5.75
N ILE A 49 0.22 -16.74 -6.72
CA ILE A 49 0.09 -15.45 -7.41
C ILE A 49 -0.87 -15.51 -8.60
N ARG A 50 -0.95 -16.67 -9.26
CA ARG A 50 -1.77 -16.87 -10.46
C ARG A 50 -3.26 -16.60 -10.23
N PRO A 51 -3.90 -17.08 -9.14
CA PRO A 51 -5.31 -16.78 -8.88
C PRO A 51 -5.59 -15.28 -8.74
N TYR A 52 -4.65 -14.53 -8.15
CA TYR A 52 -4.76 -13.08 -8.04
C TYR A 52 -4.69 -12.41 -9.40
N SER A 53 -3.75 -12.85 -10.25
CA SER A 53 -3.65 -12.32 -11.60
C SER A 53 -4.87 -12.62 -12.47
N GLU A 54 -5.41 -13.83 -12.38
CA GLU A 54 -6.63 -14.19 -13.10
C GLU A 54 -7.84 -13.37 -12.60
N ALA A 55 -7.91 -13.06 -11.31
CA ALA A 55 -8.97 -12.24 -10.74
C ALA A 55 -8.93 -10.79 -11.24
N ILE A 56 -7.74 -10.18 -11.31
CA ILE A 56 -7.55 -8.83 -11.85
C ILE A 56 -7.87 -8.81 -13.34
N GLN A 57 -7.30 -9.74 -14.11
CA GLN A 57 -7.50 -9.82 -15.55
C GLN A 57 -8.97 -10.06 -15.94
N ARG A 58 -9.74 -10.77 -15.11
CA ARG A 58 -11.19 -10.97 -15.33
C ARG A 58 -11.98 -9.67 -15.23
N LYS A 59 -11.60 -8.76 -14.34
CA LYS A 59 -12.22 -7.44 -14.20
C LYS A 59 -11.69 -6.45 -15.25
N VAL A 60 -10.38 -6.52 -15.51
CA VAL A 60 -9.65 -5.53 -16.31
C VAL A 60 -8.75 -6.26 -17.32
N PRO A 61 -9.26 -6.61 -18.52
CA PRO A 61 -8.62 -7.56 -19.43
C PRO A 61 -7.24 -7.18 -19.96
N LEU A 62 -6.88 -5.89 -20.01
CA LEU A 62 -5.56 -5.46 -20.49
C LEU A 62 -4.47 -5.62 -19.41
N LEU A 63 -4.85 -5.75 -18.13
CA LEU A 63 -3.93 -5.92 -17.01
C LEU A 63 -3.50 -7.38 -16.85
N THR A 64 -2.68 -7.82 -17.80
CA THR A 64 -2.09 -9.16 -17.81
C THR A 64 -0.95 -9.27 -16.79
N HIS A 65 -0.90 -10.40 -16.09
CA HIS A 65 0.11 -10.73 -15.07
C HIS A 65 0.21 -9.74 -13.90
N CYS A 66 -0.85 -8.96 -13.65
CA CYS A 66 -0.93 -8.05 -12.51
C CYS A 66 -1.54 -8.77 -11.32
N PHE A 67 -0.89 -8.80 -10.15
CA PHE A 67 -1.34 -9.65 -9.02
C PHE A 67 -1.81 -8.88 -7.78
N GLY A 68 -1.66 -7.56 -7.74
CA GLY A 68 -2.05 -6.77 -6.59
C GLY A 68 -1.83 -5.29 -6.83
N PHE A 69 -2.08 -4.52 -5.77
CA PHE A 69 -2.04 -3.06 -5.77
C PHE A 69 -1.17 -2.61 -4.62
N VAL A 70 -0.34 -1.59 -4.83
CA VAL A 70 0.40 -0.93 -3.76
C VAL A 70 0.06 0.53 -3.71
N ASP A 71 -0.17 1.01 -2.49
CA ASP A 71 -0.47 2.41 -2.22
C ASP A 71 0.29 2.92 -0.99
N GLY A 72 0.55 4.23 -0.98
CA GLY A 72 1.12 4.95 0.13
C GLY A 72 0.03 5.56 1.00
N LEU A 73 0.18 5.46 2.31
CA LEU A 73 -0.77 6.00 3.28
C LEU A 73 -0.06 6.88 4.30
N ASN A 74 -0.45 8.15 4.38
CA ASN A 74 0.05 9.07 5.40
C ASN A 74 -0.97 9.19 6.52
N LEU A 75 -0.62 8.71 7.71
CA LEU A 75 -1.44 8.81 8.91
C LEU A 75 -1.06 10.08 9.68
N PRO A 76 -2.01 10.99 9.95
CA PRO A 76 -1.71 12.19 10.72
C PRO A 76 -1.30 11.83 12.14
N ILE A 77 -0.26 12.49 12.65
CA ILE A 77 0.21 12.30 14.02
C ILE A 77 0.24 13.63 14.79
N LEU A 78 0.32 13.53 16.11
CA LEU A 78 0.53 14.67 16.96
C LEU A 78 1.93 15.23 16.78
N VAL A 79 2.05 16.54 16.96
CA VAL A 79 3.34 17.24 17.00
C VAL A 79 4.08 16.80 18.25
N SER A 80 5.36 16.45 18.10
CA SER A 80 6.23 16.15 19.24
C SER A 80 6.82 17.45 19.80
N ASP A 81 7.02 17.50 21.12
CA ASP A 81 7.78 18.57 21.78
C ASP A 81 9.30 18.41 21.60
N ASP A 82 9.74 17.27 21.04
CA ASP A 82 11.12 17.00 20.68
C ASP A 82 11.37 17.43 19.22
N ASP A 83 12.26 18.39 19.03
CA ASP A 83 12.55 19.00 17.73
C ASP A 83 13.07 17.96 16.70
N ASP A 84 13.86 16.97 17.12
CA ASP A 84 14.42 15.96 16.21
C ASP A 84 13.31 15.02 15.73
N ILE A 85 12.43 14.59 16.63
CA ILE A 85 11.25 13.78 16.29
C ILE A 85 10.30 14.59 15.41
N GLN A 86 10.03 15.83 15.79
CA GLN A 86 9.18 16.72 15.02
C GLN A 86 9.68 16.85 13.57
N ASN A 87 10.97 17.14 13.38
CA ASN A 87 11.59 17.27 12.07
C ASN A 87 11.53 15.98 11.26
N ALA A 88 11.69 14.82 11.89
CA ALA A 88 11.62 13.52 11.22
C ALA A 88 10.24 13.20 10.64
N TYR A 89 9.16 13.65 11.30
CA TYR A 89 7.78 13.38 10.86
C TYR A 89 7.10 14.56 10.15
N TYR A 90 7.75 15.71 10.09
CA TYR A 90 7.24 16.87 9.37
C TYR A 90 7.35 16.67 7.85
N ASN A 91 6.23 16.84 7.15
CA ASN A 91 6.15 16.82 5.71
C ASN A 91 6.05 18.26 5.18
N GLY A 92 7.12 18.72 4.54
CA GLY A 92 7.22 20.08 4.02
C GLY A 92 6.31 20.41 2.84
N TRP A 93 5.75 19.42 2.15
CA TRP A 93 4.80 19.64 1.05
C TRP A 93 3.41 19.97 1.58
N THR A 94 2.95 19.21 2.56
CA THR A 94 1.62 19.38 3.18
C THR A 94 1.62 20.32 4.38
N CYS A 95 2.80 20.78 4.82
CA CYS A 95 2.99 21.58 6.03
C CYS A 95 2.35 20.95 7.29
N ALA A 96 2.51 19.64 7.47
CA ALA A 96 1.90 18.88 8.57
C ALA A 96 2.70 17.60 8.90
N HIS A 97 2.37 16.94 10.02
CA HIS A 97 3.11 15.81 10.55
C HIS A 97 2.41 14.48 10.27
N TYR A 98 3.14 13.53 9.69
CA TYR A 98 2.59 12.25 9.29
C TYR A 98 3.51 11.10 9.61
N CYS A 99 2.89 9.94 9.89
CA CYS A 99 3.53 8.65 9.83
C CYS A 99 3.22 8.02 8.47
N SER A 100 4.24 7.79 7.67
CA SER A 100 4.09 7.25 6.31
C SER A 100 4.05 5.72 6.36
N CYS A 101 3.15 5.14 5.60
CA CYS A 101 2.99 3.69 5.45
C CYS A 101 2.94 3.33 3.96
N ILE A 102 3.36 2.13 3.61
CA ILE A 102 3.14 1.53 2.29
C ILE A 102 2.44 0.21 2.51
N VAL A 103 1.34 -0.03 1.82
CA VAL A 103 0.58 -1.26 1.96
C VAL A 103 0.31 -1.87 0.58
N ALA A 104 0.58 -3.16 0.44
CA ALA A 104 0.28 -3.93 -0.76
C ALA A 104 -0.90 -4.88 -0.52
N PHE A 105 -1.88 -4.83 -1.40
CA PHE A 105 -3.13 -5.55 -1.32
C PHE A 105 -3.27 -6.56 -2.47
N ALA A 106 -3.78 -7.74 -2.11
CA ALA A 106 -4.31 -8.71 -3.06
C ALA A 106 -5.69 -8.25 -3.57
N PRO A 107 -6.15 -8.75 -4.72
CA PRO A 107 -7.47 -8.42 -5.27
C PRO A 107 -8.66 -8.90 -4.42
N ASP A 108 -8.41 -9.76 -3.43
CA ASP A 108 -9.41 -10.19 -2.44
C ASP A 108 -9.45 -9.30 -1.18
N GLY A 109 -8.63 -8.24 -1.14
CA GLY A 109 -8.51 -7.30 -0.02
C GLY A 109 -7.50 -7.71 1.05
N THR A 110 -6.81 -8.84 0.89
CA THR A 110 -5.79 -9.29 1.84
C THR A 110 -4.53 -8.42 1.75
N ILE A 111 -3.96 -8.05 2.89
CA ILE A 111 -2.67 -7.36 2.95
C ILE A 111 -1.54 -8.40 2.75
N MET A 112 -0.76 -8.24 1.69
CA MET A 112 0.35 -9.14 1.34
C MET A 112 1.71 -8.60 1.79
N TYR A 113 1.82 -7.29 1.98
CA TYR A 113 3.03 -6.62 2.46
C TYR A 113 2.67 -5.27 3.08
N ALA A 114 3.43 -4.86 4.09
CA ALA A 114 3.29 -3.54 4.68
C ALA A 114 4.62 -3.02 5.22
N ILE A 115 4.90 -1.75 4.96
CA ILE A 115 5.88 -0.94 5.68
C ILE A 115 5.07 0.03 6.51
N LEU A 116 5.24 -0.03 7.82
CA LEU A 116 4.48 0.77 8.77
C LEU A 116 5.42 1.72 9.50
N ASN A 117 4.86 2.86 9.89
CA ASN A 117 5.49 3.85 10.75
C ASN A 117 6.82 4.43 10.22
N ALA A 118 6.93 4.64 8.91
CA ALA A 118 8.07 5.34 8.34
C ALA A 118 8.00 6.86 8.65
N PRO A 119 9.16 7.54 8.78
CA PRO A 119 9.20 8.98 9.00
C PRO A 119 8.48 9.77 7.90
N GLY A 120 7.69 10.77 8.29
CA GLY A 120 6.91 11.62 7.38
C GLY A 120 7.76 12.47 6.44
N LEU A 121 9.01 12.74 6.81
CA LEU A 121 10.00 13.43 5.97
C LEU A 121 10.40 12.61 4.74
N TRP A 122 10.31 11.28 4.81
CA TRP A 122 10.79 10.42 3.73
C TRP A 122 9.81 10.43 2.55
N HIS A 123 10.34 10.62 1.35
CA HIS A 123 9.56 10.46 0.13
C HIS A 123 9.18 8.99 -0.08
N GLY A 124 7.99 8.72 -0.62
CA GLY A 124 7.48 7.35 -0.83
C GLY A 124 8.46 6.41 -1.56
N ALA A 125 9.27 6.96 -2.46
CA ALA A 125 10.37 6.27 -3.14
C ALA A 125 11.44 5.68 -2.20
N ALA A 126 11.83 6.42 -1.18
CA ALA A 126 12.84 5.99 -0.20
C ALA A 126 12.24 4.97 0.77
N ILE A 127 10.98 5.17 1.17
CA ILE A 127 10.25 4.23 2.02
C ILE A 127 10.01 2.90 1.27
N ALA A 128 9.82 2.94 -0.06
CA ALA A 128 9.52 1.77 -0.88
C ALA A 128 10.74 0.88 -1.20
N GLU A 129 11.96 1.24 -0.81
CA GLU A 129 13.15 0.46 -1.12
C GLU A 129 13.04 -1.03 -0.69
N PRO A 130 12.60 -1.36 0.54
CA PRO A 130 12.42 -2.76 0.94
C PRO A 130 11.37 -3.49 0.10
N LEU A 131 10.33 -2.79 -0.37
CA LEU A 131 9.33 -3.36 -1.26
C LEU A 131 9.94 -3.72 -2.63
N TYR A 132 10.85 -2.90 -3.16
CA TYR A 132 11.51 -3.19 -4.43
C TYR A 132 12.34 -4.47 -4.37
N HIS A 133 13.01 -4.75 -3.25
CA HIS A 133 13.70 -6.03 -3.04
C HIS A 133 12.73 -7.22 -3.11
N VAL A 134 11.60 -7.15 -2.41
CA VAL A 134 10.57 -8.21 -2.44
C VAL A 134 10.00 -8.39 -3.86
N LEU A 135 9.80 -7.31 -4.59
CA LEU A 135 9.34 -7.35 -5.99
C LEU A 135 10.36 -8.01 -6.93
N LEU A 136 11.65 -7.81 -6.70
CA LEU A 136 12.71 -8.35 -7.55
C LEU A 136 13.04 -9.81 -7.21
N ASP A 137 13.19 -10.11 -5.91
CA ASP A 137 13.77 -11.36 -5.43
C ASP A 137 12.70 -12.41 -5.07
N ASN A 138 11.51 -11.97 -4.65
CA ASN A 138 10.47 -12.84 -4.11
C ASN A 138 9.23 -12.94 -5.01
N THR A 139 9.21 -12.30 -6.19
CA THR A 139 8.07 -12.34 -7.11
C THR A 139 8.37 -13.20 -8.34
N PRO A 140 7.50 -14.17 -8.69
CA PRO A 140 7.68 -14.98 -9.89
C PRO A 140 7.91 -14.15 -11.16
N PRO A 141 8.79 -14.59 -12.09
CA PRO A 141 9.07 -13.85 -13.32
C PRO A 141 7.80 -13.56 -14.13
N GLY A 142 7.73 -12.37 -14.75
CA GLY A 142 6.60 -11.95 -15.59
C GLY A 142 5.43 -11.31 -14.84
N TYR A 143 5.36 -11.45 -13.51
CA TYR A 143 4.33 -10.81 -12.69
C TYR A 143 4.69 -9.37 -12.30
N ARG A 144 3.64 -8.54 -12.22
CA ARG A 144 3.69 -7.11 -11.94
C ARG A 144 2.70 -6.71 -10.83
N ILE A 145 3.05 -5.69 -10.06
CA ILE A 145 2.14 -5.05 -9.12
C ILE A 145 1.66 -3.72 -9.71
N LEU A 146 0.39 -3.40 -9.48
CA LEU A 146 -0.19 -2.11 -9.84
C LEU A 146 0.15 -1.09 -8.77
N SER A 147 0.40 0.14 -9.18
CA SER A 147 0.77 1.20 -8.26
C SER A 147 0.27 2.55 -8.76
N ASP A 148 0.08 3.48 -7.83
CA ASP A 148 -0.15 4.87 -8.18
C ASP A 148 1.12 5.48 -8.80
N THR A 149 1.01 6.73 -9.22
CA THR A 149 2.13 7.40 -9.87
C THR A 149 3.25 7.77 -8.86
N ALA A 150 2.99 7.83 -7.56
CA ALA A 150 3.97 8.25 -6.56
C ALA A 150 5.17 7.30 -6.42
N PHE A 151 5.03 6.03 -6.83
CA PHE A 151 6.12 5.05 -6.80
C PHE A 151 7.00 5.13 -8.06
N PRO A 152 8.28 5.53 -7.93
CA PRO A 152 9.16 5.67 -9.08
C PRO A 152 9.55 4.33 -9.72
N GLN A 153 9.47 4.28 -11.05
CA GLN A 153 10.04 3.21 -11.89
C GLN A 153 11.50 3.51 -12.26
N LYS A 154 12.33 3.93 -11.29
CA LYS A 154 13.65 4.56 -11.55
C LYS A 154 14.73 3.63 -12.11
N SER A 155 14.50 2.32 -12.20
CA SER A 155 15.44 1.37 -12.82
C SER A 155 14.72 0.47 -13.81
N GLU A 156 15.39 0.12 -14.93
CA GLU A 156 14.86 -0.79 -15.96
C GLU A 156 14.35 -2.12 -15.37
N ARG A 157 14.99 -2.60 -14.29
CA ARG A 157 14.58 -3.84 -13.61
C ARG A 157 13.26 -3.70 -12.84
N ILE A 158 12.98 -2.52 -12.29
CA ILE A 158 11.74 -2.23 -11.53
C ILE A 158 10.61 -1.81 -12.48
N GLU A 159 10.93 -1.18 -13.62
CA GLU A 159 9.97 -0.80 -14.67
C GLU A 159 9.13 -1.99 -15.13
N HIS A 160 9.73 -3.18 -15.21
CA HIS A 160 9.03 -4.40 -15.58
C HIS A 160 8.26 -5.08 -14.43
N ARG A 161 8.36 -4.57 -13.20
CA ARG A 161 7.71 -5.12 -12.00
C ARG A 161 6.57 -4.26 -11.47
N ILE A 162 6.58 -2.95 -11.73
CA ILE A 162 5.53 -2.02 -11.31
C ILE A 162 4.84 -1.44 -12.53
N LEU A 163 3.52 -1.56 -12.58
CA LEU A 163 2.68 -0.92 -13.58
C LEU A 163 1.95 0.27 -12.94
N ALA A 164 2.27 1.48 -13.39
CA ALA A 164 1.63 2.72 -12.97
C ALA A 164 1.09 3.49 -14.18
N PRO A 165 0.07 4.35 -14.01
CA PRO A 165 -0.40 5.22 -15.09
C PRO A 165 0.71 6.15 -15.59
N ALA A 166 0.69 6.47 -16.88
CA ALA A 166 1.61 7.47 -17.42
C ALA A 166 1.40 8.84 -16.75
N LYS A 167 2.49 9.50 -16.37
CA LYS A 167 2.49 10.83 -15.76
C LYS A 167 2.51 11.94 -16.80
N LYS A 168 2.07 13.12 -16.37
CA LYS A 168 2.26 14.37 -17.14
C LYS A 168 3.77 14.64 -17.29
N GLY A 169 4.27 14.55 -18.52
CA GLY A 169 5.69 14.75 -18.85
C GLY A 169 6.42 13.50 -19.36
N ASP A 170 5.78 12.32 -19.28
CA ASP A 170 6.35 11.10 -19.84
C ASP A 170 6.42 11.17 -21.37
N ARG A 171 7.44 10.52 -21.95
CA ARG A 171 7.57 10.39 -23.41
C ARG A 171 6.45 9.50 -23.94
N LEU A 172 5.48 10.13 -24.60
CA LEU A 172 4.37 9.43 -25.22
C LEU A 172 4.83 8.72 -26.50
N PRO A 173 4.19 7.60 -26.87
CA PRO A 173 4.45 6.93 -28.13
C PRO A 173 4.21 7.86 -29.32
N SER A 174 5.10 7.83 -30.31
CA SER A 174 5.02 8.69 -31.50
C SER A 174 3.94 8.24 -32.50
N THR A 175 3.43 7.01 -32.38
CA THR A 175 2.46 6.43 -33.31
C THR A 175 1.03 6.53 -32.76
N PRO A 176 0.03 6.90 -33.57
CA PRO A 176 -1.36 7.00 -33.11
C PRO A 176 -1.91 5.71 -32.49
N ARG A 177 -1.58 4.55 -33.09
CA ARG A 177 -2.02 3.23 -32.58
C ARG A 177 -1.43 2.87 -31.21
N SER A 178 -0.15 3.15 -31.01
CA SER A 178 0.52 2.89 -29.73
C SER A 178 0.04 3.87 -28.66
N PHE A 179 -0.22 5.13 -29.04
CA PHE A 179 -0.83 6.11 -28.15
C PHE A 179 -2.25 5.69 -27.71
N SER A 180 -3.13 5.26 -28.64
CA SER A 180 -4.47 4.77 -28.28
C SER A 180 -4.44 3.56 -27.35
N ARG A 181 -3.49 2.63 -27.56
CA ARG A 181 -3.29 1.48 -26.67
C ARG A 181 -2.83 1.90 -25.28
N LEU A 182 -1.87 2.82 -25.18
CA LEU A 182 -1.39 3.35 -23.91
C LEU A 182 -2.51 4.09 -23.16
N LYS A 183 -3.34 4.85 -23.88
CA LYS A 183 -4.49 5.54 -23.30
C LYS A 183 -5.48 4.56 -22.67
N LEU A 184 -5.89 3.52 -23.41
CA LEU A 184 -6.78 2.47 -22.91
C LEU A 184 -6.17 1.71 -21.72
N LEU A 185 -4.87 1.44 -21.76
CA LEU A 185 -4.16 0.81 -20.64
C LEU A 185 -4.20 1.71 -19.39
N ASN A 186 -3.91 3.01 -19.53
CA ASN A 186 -3.97 3.96 -18.41
C ASN A 186 -5.37 4.07 -17.82
N GLU A 187 -6.41 4.14 -18.66
CA GLU A 187 -7.81 4.15 -18.18
C GLU A 187 -8.12 2.89 -17.36
N GLN A 188 -7.59 1.74 -17.77
CA GLN A 188 -7.75 0.49 -17.05
C GLN A 188 -6.93 0.40 -15.76
N VAL A 189 -5.71 0.94 -15.72
CA VAL A 189 -4.91 1.03 -14.48
C VAL A 189 -5.59 1.95 -13.46
N VAL A 190 -6.19 3.06 -13.90
CA VAL A 190 -6.89 3.99 -13.01
C VAL A 190 -8.23 3.42 -12.51
N SER A 191 -8.87 2.53 -13.28
CA SER A 191 -10.16 1.94 -12.92
C SER A 191 -10.05 0.65 -12.08
N ALA A 192 -8.85 0.08 -11.94
CA ALA A 192 -8.61 -1.20 -11.26
C ALA A 192 -8.55 -1.05 -9.74
#